data_AF-A0A2V5QVK4-F1
#
_entry.id   AF-A0A2V5QVK4-F1
#
_cell.length_a   1.000
_cell.length_b   1.000
_cell.length_c   1.000
_cell.angle_alpha   90.00
_cell.angle_beta   90.00
_cell.angle_gamma   90.00
#
_symmetry.space_group_name_H-M   'P 1'
#
loop_
_entity.id
_entity.type
_entity.pdbx_description
1 polymer ?
#
loop_
_entity_poly.entity_id
_entity_poly.type
_entity_poly.pdbx_seq_one_letter_code
_entity_poly.pdbx_strand_id
1 'polypeptide(L)'
;MPLELGDLPYCDGHIIENYLGVPGLAFLGDKKWKREVLYAVKQLKRSFIADYVVLGGGNVRRFDKLPKGVEPGQNENAFLGGKRLWESKRHSRELKWRVL
;
A
#
# COMPACT_ATOMS: atom_id res chain seq x y z
N MET A 1 11.71 8.08 -1.26
CA MET A 1 10.86 9.29 -1.13
C MET A 1 9.47 8.78 -0.78
N PRO A 2 8.81 9.29 0.27
CA PRO A 2 7.42 8.95 0.54
C PRO A 2 6.51 9.57 -0.54
N LEU A 3 5.32 8.99 -0.72
CA LEU A 3 4.32 9.44 -1.70
C LEU A 3 2.96 9.64 -1.01
N GLU A 4 2.36 10.81 -1.20
CA GLU A 4 0.99 11.10 -0.76
C GLU A 4 0.04 10.93 -1.94
N LEU A 5 -0.42 9.70 -2.16
CA LEU A 5 -1.29 9.36 -3.30
C LEU A 5 -2.79 9.44 -2.94
N GLY A 6 -3.14 9.59 -1.66
CA GLY A 6 -4.53 9.61 -1.19
C GLY A 6 -5.34 10.76 -1.78
N ASP A 7 -4.70 11.91 -2.00
CA ASP A 7 -5.29 13.14 -2.55
C ASP A 7 -5.33 13.19 -4.07
N LEU A 8 -4.85 12.14 -4.77
CA LEU A 8 -4.94 12.12 -6.23
C LEU A 8 -6.41 12.13 -6.67
N PRO A 9 -6.73 12.85 -7.76
CA PRO A 9 -8.07 12.85 -8.33
C PRO A 9 -8.56 11.43 -8.64
N TYR A 10 -9.84 11.19 -8.35
CA TYR A 10 -10.55 9.96 -8.58
C TYR A 10 -12.00 10.27 -8.99
N CYS A 11 -12.80 9.23 -9.28
CA CYS A 11 -14.14 9.32 -9.86
C CYS A 11 -14.99 10.49 -9.31
N ASP A 12 -15.71 11.15 -10.20
CA ASP A 12 -16.71 12.20 -9.88
C ASP A 12 -16.16 13.37 -9.04
N GLY A 13 -14.90 13.76 -9.27
CA GLY A 13 -14.28 14.90 -8.60
C GLY A 13 -13.85 14.64 -7.16
N HIS A 14 -13.84 13.37 -6.73
CA HIS A 14 -13.33 12.96 -5.43
C HIS A 14 -11.84 12.63 -5.49
N ILE A 15 -11.28 12.26 -4.33
CA ILE A 15 -9.90 11.77 -4.20
C ILE A 15 -9.87 10.26 -3.98
N ILE A 16 -8.71 9.63 -4.19
CA ILE A 16 -8.51 8.19 -4.00
C ILE A 16 -8.97 7.72 -2.62
N GLU A 17 -8.63 8.46 -1.56
CA GLU A 17 -8.95 8.07 -0.18
C GLU A 17 -10.46 7.93 0.06
N ASN A 18 -11.29 8.76 -0.58
CA ASN A 18 -12.76 8.68 -0.46
C ASN A 18 -13.32 7.34 -0.96
N TYR A 19 -12.66 6.70 -1.93
CA TYR A 19 -13.13 5.45 -2.53
C TYR A 19 -12.43 4.21 -1.97
N LEU A 20 -11.12 4.30 -1.71
CA LEU A 20 -10.32 3.15 -1.27
C LEU A 20 -10.19 3.07 0.25
N GLY A 21 -10.45 4.16 0.97
CA GLY A 21 -10.43 4.20 2.43
C GLY A 21 -11.68 3.62 3.09
N VAL A 22 -11.78 3.83 4.40
CA VAL A 22 -12.96 3.44 5.20
C VAL A 22 -14.26 4.09 4.72
N PRO A 23 -14.29 5.37 4.30
CA PRO A 23 -15.51 5.99 3.76
C PRO A 23 -16.03 5.25 2.52
N GLY A 24 -15.14 4.91 1.58
CA GLY A 24 -15.50 4.21 0.37
C GLY A 24 -15.96 2.78 0.63
N LEU A 25 -15.40 2.10 1.64
CA LEU A 25 -15.89 0.79 2.08
C LEU A 25 -17.33 0.86 2.59
N ALA A 26 -17.66 1.89 3.39
CA ALA A 26 -19.00 2.11 3.90
C ALA A 26 -20.00 2.45 2.77
N PHE A 27 -19.59 3.28 1.82
CA PHE A 27 -20.42 3.73 0.70
C PHE A 27 -20.66 2.64 -0.36
N LEU A 28 -19.61 1.93 -0.78
CA LEU A 28 -19.67 0.95 -1.87
C LEU A 28 -20.11 -0.44 -1.38
N GLY A 29 -19.87 -0.74 -0.11
CA GLY A 29 -19.97 -2.09 0.45
C GLY A 29 -18.79 -2.99 0.04
N ASP A 30 -18.58 -4.07 0.81
CA ASP A 30 -17.37 -4.89 0.79
C ASP A 30 -17.00 -5.41 -0.62
N LYS A 31 -17.97 -5.97 -1.36
CA LYS A 31 -17.72 -6.56 -2.69
C LYS A 31 -17.28 -5.52 -3.73
N LYS A 32 -17.92 -4.35 -3.76
CA LYS A 32 -17.58 -3.30 -4.74
C LYS A 32 -16.28 -2.60 -4.33
N TRP A 33 -16.12 -2.30 -3.04
CA TRP A 33 -14.89 -1.72 -2.51
C TRP A 33 -13.65 -2.57 -2.83
N LYS A 34 -13.71 -3.89 -2.63
CA LYS A 34 -12.61 -4.81 -3.01
C LYS A 34 -12.25 -4.71 -4.49
N ARG A 35 -13.24 -4.58 -5.38
CA ARG A 35 -13.01 -4.43 -6.83
C ARG A 35 -12.31 -3.10 -7.14
N GLU A 36 -12.74 -2.01 -6.51
CA GLU A 36 -12.12 -0.69 -6.67
C GLU A 36 -10.68 -0.67 -6.18
N VAL A 37 -10.40 -1.25 -5.01
CA VAL A 37 -9.03 -1.38 -4.50
C VAL A 37 -8.13 -2.15 -5.47
N LEU A 38 -8.60 -3.29 -5.99
CA LEU A 38 -7.81 -4.08 -6.94
C LEU A 38 -7.63 -3.35 -8.28
N TYR A 39 -8.62 -2.59 -8.73
CA TYR A 39 -8.51 -1.73 -9.90
C TYR A 39 -7.42 -0.68 -9.69
N ALA A 40 -7.47 0.07 -8.60
CA ALA A 40 -6.48 1.10 -8.28
C ALA A 40 -5.06 0.52 -8.13
N VAL A 41 -4.90 -0.59 -7.39
CA VAL A 41 -3.61 -1.30 -7.25
C VAL A 41 -3.04 -1.68 -8.62
N LYS A 42 -3.89 -2.17 -9.54
CA LYS A 42 -3.46 -2.50 -10.91
C LYS A 42 -2.99 -1.26 -11.68
N GLN A 43 -3.67 -0.12 -11.55
CA GLN A 43 -3.26 1.11 -12.23
C GLN A 43 -1.95 1.64 -11.65
N LEU A 44 -1.85 1.76 -10.32
CA LEU A 44 -0.65 2.23 -9.64
C LEU A 44 0.56 1.35 -9.97
N LYS A 45 0.41 0.02 -9.95
CA LYS A 45 1.48 -0.89 -10.36
C LYS A 45 2.03 -0.56 -11.75
N ARG A 46 1.16 -0.26 -12.72
CA ARG A 46 1.56 0.09 -14.10
C ARG A 46 2.19 1.47 -14.15
N SER A 47 1.61 2.47 -13.50
CA SER A 47 2.10 3.84 -13.49
C SER A 47 3.50 3.96 -12.89
N PHE A 48 3.79 3.15 -11.86
CA PHE A 48 5.10 3.13 -11.20
C PHE A 48 6.05 2.08 -11.78
N ILE A 49 5.66 1.33 -12.81
CA ILE A 49 6.45 0.24 -13.41
C ILE A 49 6.96 -0.73 -12.33
N ALA A 50 6.08 -1.06 -11.37
CA ALA A 50 6.44 -1.89 -10.23
C ALA A 50 6.33 -3.38 -10.58
N ASP A 51 7.33 -4.18 -10.22
CA ASP A 51 7.31 -5.65 -10.39
C ASP A 51 6.19 -6.30 -9.58
N TYR A 52 5.98 -5.81 -8.36
CA TYR A 52 4.94 -6.25 -7.44
C TYR A 52 4.47 -5.11 -6.53
N VAL A 53 3.30 -5.30 -5.90
CA VAL A 53 2.72 -4.37 -4.92
C VAL A 53 2.49 -5.10 -3.61
N VAL A 54 2.95 -4.53 -2.50
CA VAL A 54 2.57 -4.99 -1.17
C VAL A 54 1.36 -4.19 -0.69
N LEU A 55 0.21 -4.84 -0.55
CA LEU A 55 -1.01 -4.22 -0.06
C LEU A 55 -1.03 -4.25 1.47
N GLY A 56 -0.74 -3.12 2.11
CA GLY A 56 -0.71 -3.01 3.57
C GLY A 56 -2.05 -2.62 4.21
N GLY A 57 -1.97 -2.20 5.47
CA GLY A 57 -3.10 -1.69 6.25
C GLY A 57 -4.04 -2.77 6.79
N GLY A 58 -4.84 -2.42 7.80
CA GLY A 58 -5.72 -3.38 8.49
C GLY A 58 -6.79 -4.01 7.58
N ASN A 59 -7.19 -3.31 6.52
CA ASN A 59 -8.22 -3.78 5.59
C ASN A 59 -7.73 -4.84 4.60
N VAL A 60 -6.42 -5.13 4.51
CA VAL A 60 -5.90 -6.21 3.65
C VAL A 60 -6.51 -7.57 4.01
N ARG A 61 -6.83 -7.77 5.29
CA ARG A 61 -7.42 -9.01 5.84
C ARG A 61 -8.78 -9.35 5.22
N ARG A 62 -9.43 -8.39 4.56
CA ARG A 62 -10.70 -8.61 3.86
C ARG A 62 -10.52 -9.40 2.56
N PHE A 63 -9.31 -9.47 2.00
CA PHE A 63 -9.06 -10.16 0.73
C PHE A 63 -8.66 -11.61 0.97
N ASP A 64 -9.52 -12.56 0.56
CA ASP A 64 -9.20 -13.99 0.66
C ASP A 64 -8.11 -14.41 -0.33
N LYS A 65 -8.06 -13.76 -1.49
CA LYS A 65 -7.08 -13.99 -2.55
C LYS A 65 -6.71 -12.66 -3.20
N LEU A 66 -5.42 -12.51 -3.48
CA LEU A 66 -4.87 -11.36 -4.20
C LEU A 66 -4.41 -11.80 -5.60
N PRO A 67 -4.49 -10.90 -6.60
CA PRO A 67 -4.05 -11.20 -7.96
C PRO A 67 -2.52 -11.36 -8.02
N LYS A 68 -2.03 -12.01 -9.08
CA LYS A 68 -0.59 -12.22 -9.29
C LYS A 68 0.19 -10.90 -9.23
N GLY A 69 1.25 -10.90 -8.45
CA GLY A 69 2.12 -9.73 -8.25
C GLY A 69 1.50 -8.65 -7.36
N VAL A 70 0.53 -9.02 -6.53
CA VAL A 70 0.08 -8.28 -5.34
C VAL A 70 0.21 -9.21 -4.14
N GLU A 71 0.89 -8.75 -3.10
CA GLU A 71 1.18 -9.53 -1.90
C GLU A 71 0.52 -8.87 -0.68
N PRO A 72 0.00 -9.66 0.28
CA PRO A 72 -0.56 -9.10 1.49
C PRO A 72 0.56 -8.61 2.42
N GLY A 73 0.48 -7.36 2.84
CA GLY A 73 1.36 -6.80 3.86
C GLY A 73 1.01 -7.34 5.24
N GLN A 74 2.03 -7.68 6.03
CA GLN A 74 1.91 -8.05 7.43
C GLN A 74 2.17 -6.83 8.31
N ASN A 75 1.43 -6.67 9.42
CA ASN A 75 1.64 -5.54 10.34
C ASN A 75 3.04 -5.58 10.97
N GLU A 76 3.60 -6.78 11.12
CA GLU A 76 4.93 -7.07 11.61
C GLU A 76 6.02 -6.37 10.77
N ASN A 77 5.74 -6.12 9.48
CA ASN A 77 6.64 -5.39 8.59
C ASN A 77 6.89 -3.95 9.04
N ALA A 78 5.98 -3.33 9.80
CA ALA A 78 6.17 -1.99 10.34
C ALA A 78 7.31 -1.96 11.38
N PHE A 79 7.35 -2.94 12.29
CA PHE A 79 8.43 -3.06 13.29
C PHE A 79 9.77 -3.35 12.62
N LEU A 80 9.77 -4.27 11.63
CA LEU A 80 10.96 -4.57 10.86
C LEU A 80 11.47 -3.35 10.09
N GLY A 81 10.57 -2.57 9.50
CA GLY A 81 10.89 -1.29 8.85
C GLY A 81 11.54 -0.30 9.81
N GLY A 82 10.97 -0.13 11.01
CA GLY A 82 11.53 0.73 12.05
C GLY A 82 12.93 0.30 12.48
N LYS A 83 13.16 -1.01 12.65
CA LYS A 83 14.50 -1.55 12.92
C LYS A 83 15.48 -1.27 11.78
N ARG A 84 15.06 -1.49 10.53
CA ARG A 84 15.90 -1.27 9.34
C ARG A 84 16.32 0.19 9.19
N LEU A 85 15.49 1.14 9.60
CA LEU A 85 15.82 2.56 9.54
C LEU A 85 17.10 2.92 10.32
N TRP A 86 17.39 2.19 11.41
CA TRP A 86 18.53 2.44 12.29
C TRP A 86 19.59 1.32 12.26
N GLU A 87 19.40 0.29 11.43
CA GLU A 87 20.32 -0.84 11.36
C GLU A 87 21.64 -0.37 10.74
N SER A 88 22.76 -0.55 11.44
CA SER A 88 24.09 -0.24 10.91
C SER A 88 24.78 -1.44 10.27
N LYS A 89 25.76 -1.18 9.41
CA LYS A 89 26.63 -2.24 8.88
C LYS A 89 27.45 -2.85 10.02
N ARG A 90 27.78 -4.13 9.91
CA ARG A 90 28.60 -4.83 10.90
C ARG A 90 29.95 -4.13 11.03
N HIS A 91 30.38 -3.85 12.27
CA HIS A 91 31.61 -3.12 12.60
C HIS A 91 31.69 -1.67 12.05
N SER A 92 30.55 -1.04 11.76
CA SER A 92 30.49 0.37 11.33
C SER A 92 29.30 1.10 11.94
N ARG A 93 29.39 2.44 12.03
CA ARG A 93 28.29 3.34 12.39
C ARG A 93 27.45 3.76 11.18
N GLU A 94 27.85 3.39 9.98
CA GLU A 94 27.08 3.66 8.77
C GLU A 94 25.77 2.86 8.76
N LEU A 95 24.68 3.55 8.43
CA LEU A 95 23.40 2.90 8.19
C LEU A 95 23.51 1.90 7.05
N LYS A 96 22.99 0.70 7.29
CA LYS A 96 22.96 -0.42 6.35
C LYS A 96 21.97 -0.17 5.22
N TRP A 97 20.81 0.41 5.55
CA TRP A 97 19.76 0.70 4.60
C TRP A 97 19.75 2.18 4.28
N ARG A 98 19.73 2.49 2.98
CA ARG A 98 19.53 3.86 2.52
C ARG A 98 18.04 4.04 2.25
N VAL A 99 17.35 4.66 3.21
CA VAL A 99 15.95 5.02 3.11
C VAL A 99 15.93 6.49 2.69
N LEU A 100 16.30 6.74 1.43
CA LEU A 100 16.80 8.02 0.88
C LEU A 100 18.26 8.31 1.26
#